data_AF-A0A2V9IZ34-F1
#
_entry.id   AF-A0A2V9IZ34-F1
#
_cell.length_a   1.000
_cell.length_b   1.000
_cell.length_c   1.000
_cell.angle_alpha   90.00
_cell.angle_beta   90.00
_cell.angle_gamma   90.00
#
_symmetry.space_group_name_H-M   'P 1'
#
loop_
_entity.id
_entity.type
_entity.pdbx_description
1 polymer ?
#
loop_
_entity_poly.entity_id
_entity_poly.type
_entity_poly.pdbx_seq_one_letter_code
_entity_poly.pdbx_strand_id
1 'polypeptide(L)'
;MSDQPRVSVVKYLNTVPLIWGMLKGEQRGKFDLDFTTPALCAGAVRSGQADVGIIPSIEYQRMDDAEIVGGVSIASKDRVKSVLLLSKAPIEKIRTVALDNSSRTSVALLDILMRRFYGRAVDSVPLAPDPD
;
A
#
# COMPACT_ATOMS: atom_id res chain seq x y z
N MET A 1 -21.66 20.48 -9.31
CA MET A 1 -20.59 19.58 -8.84
C MET A 1 -19.81 19.13 -10.06
N SER A 2 -18.48 19.09 -9.97
CA SER A 2 -17.66 18.51 -11.03
C SER A 2 -17.98 17.02 -11.13
N ASP A 3 -18.37 16.54 -12.31
CA ASP A 3 -18.73 15.13 -12.57
C ASP A 3 -17.48 14.27 -12.84
N GLN A 4 -16.35 14.66 -12.26
CA GLN A 4 -15.06 14.02 -12.50
C GLN A 4 -14.89 12.84 -11.54
N PRO A 5 -14.38 11.69 -12.02
CA PRO A 5 -14.09 10.57 -11.14
C PRO A 5 -13.09 10.96 -10.05
N ARG A 6 -13.42 10.60 -8.81
CA ARG A 6 -12.59 10.84 -7.62
C ARG A 6 -11.62 9.68 -7.45
N VAL A 7 -10.32 9.97 -7.49
CA VAL A 7 -9.26 8.96 -7.44
C VAL A 7 -8.43 9.17 -6.19
N SER A 8 -8.42 8.17 -5.31
CA SER A 8 -7.56 8.15 -4.13
C SER A 8 -6.20 7.53 -4.46
N VAL A 9 -5.15 8.34 -4.34
CA VAL A 9 -3.79 8.00 -4.75
C VAL A 9 -2.88 7.92 -3.54
N VAL A 10 -2.08 6.86 -3.48
CA VAL A 10 -1.02 6.71 -2.49
C VAL A 10 0.17 7.66 -2.77
N LYS A 11 0.61 8.41 -1.75
CA LYS A 11 1.80 9.29 -1.80
C LYS A 11 3.15 8.54 -1.74
N TYR A 12 3.42 7.62 -2.66
CA TYR A 12 4.73 6.96 -2.79
C TYR A 12 5.29 7.08 -4.20
N LEU A 13 6.62 7.03 -4.31
CA LEU A 13 7.28 7.17 -5.60
C LEU A 13 6.87 6.09 -6.62
N ASN A 14 6.53 4.88 -6.14
CA ASN A 14 6.11 3.77 -6.99
C ASN A 14 4.72 3.97 -7.63
N THR A 15 3.92 4.94 -7.18
CA THR A 15 2.61 5.26 -7.77
C THR A 15 2.71 6.36 -8.83
N VAL A 16 3.77 7.17 -8.78
CA VAL A 16 3.95 8.34 -9.66
C VAL A 16 3.83 7.99 -11.14
N PRO A 17 4.45 6.90 -11.67
CA PRO A 17 4.29 6.55 -13.08
C PRO A 17 2.84 6.26 -13.49
N LEU A 18 2.03 5.69 -12.58
CA LEU A 18 0.63 5.35 -12.87
C LEU A 18 -0.25 6.59 -13.02
N ILE A 19 0.06 7.65 -12.28
CA ILE A 19 -0.75 8.89 -12.27
C ILE A 19 -0.08 10.05 -13.01
N TRP A 20 1.10 9.85 -13.60
CA TRP A 20 1.86 10.92 -14.27
C TRP A 20 1.05 11.62 -15.35
N GLY A 21 0.30 10.85 -16.16
CA GLY A 21 -0.59 11.38 -17.19
C GLY A 21 -1.69 12.30 -16.64
N MET A 22 -2.18 12.02 -15.42
CA MET A 22 -3.19 12.82 -14.73
C MET A 22 -2.58 14.08 -14.11
N LEU A 23 -1.31 14.03 -13.68
CA LEU A 23 -0.62 15.17 -13.08
C LEU A 23 -0.02 16.14 -14.09
N LYS A 24 0.63 15.60 -15.12
CA LYS A 24 1.51 16.34 -16.02
C LYS A 24 1.23 16.09 -17.51
N GLY A 25 0.42 15.09 -17.85
CA GLY A 25 0.13 14.72 -19.24
C GLY A 25 -1.24 15.14 -19.75
N GLU A 26 -1.71 14.46 -20.78
CA GLU A 26 -2.95 14.75 -21.53
C GLU A 26 -4.24 14.48 -20.74
N GLN A 27 -4.14 13.82 -19.57
CA GLN A 27 -5.28 13.50 -18.71
C GLN A 27 -5.49 14.51 -17.58
N ARG A 28 -4.74 15.62 -17.59
CA ARG A 28 -4.88 16.70 -16.59
C ARG A 28 -6.28 17.28 -16.59
N GLY A 29 -6.82 17.49 -15.39
CA GLY A 29 -8.12 18.11 -15.19
C GLY A 29 -9.30 17.21 -15.57
N LYS A 30 -9.10 15.90 -15.73
CA LYS A 30 -10.17 14.91 -15.96
C LYS A 30 -10.55 14.10 -14.72
N PHE A 31 -9.77 14.23 -13.64
CA PHE A 31 -9.91 13.45 -12.41
C PHE A 31 -9.73 14.38 -11.21
N ASP A 32 -10.48 14.10 -10.15
CA ASP A 32 -10.25 14.70 -8.84
C ASP A 32 -9.30 13.80 -8.04
N LEU A 33 -8.06 14.23 -7.85
CA LEU A 33 -7.01 13.41 -7.23
C LEU A 33 -6.87 13.77 -5.75
N ASP A 34 -7.21 12.84 -4.86
CA ASP A 34 -6.90 12.94 -3.44
C ASP A 34 -5.66 12.10 -3.11
N PHE A 35 -4.69 12.72 -2.46
CA PHE A 35 -3.42 12.07 -2.15
C PHE A 35 -3.33 11.71 -0.67
N THR A 36 -3.18 10.43 -0.40
CA THR A 36 -3.25 9.90 0.97
C THR A 36 -2.34 8.67 1.18
N THR A 37 -2.47 8.00 2.32
CA THR A 37 -1.75 6.75 2.62
C THR A 37 -2.52 5.54 2.08
N PRO A 38 -1.86 4.39 1.84
CA PRO A 38 -2.55 3.21 1.32
C PRO A 38 -3.73 2.74 2.19
N ALA A 39 -3.59 2.83 3.51
CA ALA A 39 -4.65 2.46 4.45
C ALA A 39 -5.88 3.37 4.31
N LEU A 40 -5.68 4.66 4.02
CA LEU A 40 -6.77 5.62 3.82
C LEU A 40 -7.41 5.48 2.43
N CYS A 41 -6.65 5.12 1.40
CA CYS A 41 -7.22 4.83 0.07
C CYS A 41 -8.29 3.73 0.12
N ALA A 42 -8.02 2.64 0.83
CA ALA A 42 -9.00 1.56 1.01
C ALA A 42 -10.28 2.05 1.70
N GLY A 43 -10.12 2.88 2.74
CA GLY A 43 -11.22 3.48 3.48
C GLY A 43 -12.08 4.40 2.61
N ALA A 44 -11.45 5.24 1.77
CA ALA A 44 -12.12 6.18 0.90
C ALA A 44 -12.95 5.49 -0.19
N VAL A 45 -12.43 4.42 -0.79
CA VAL A 45 -13.20 3.63 -1.77
C VAL A 45 -14.37 2.92 -1.09
N ARG A 46 -14.13 2.27 0.06
CA ARG A 46 -15.18 1.56 0.80
C ARG A 46 -16.33 2.46 1.26
N SER A 47 -16.05 3.72 1.59
CA SER A 47 -17.06 4.68 2.04
C SER A 47 -17.73 5.45 0.90
N GLY A 48 -17.34 5.21 -0.36
CA GLY A 48 -17.81 5.97 -1.52
C GLY A 48 -17.30 7.42 -1.58
N GLN A 49 -16.28 7.76 -0.79
CA GLN A 49 -15.58 9.05 -0.85
C GLN A 49 -14.66 9.15 -2.08
N ALA A 50 -14.16 8.02 -2.57
CA ALA A 50 -13.44 7.89 -3.83
C ALA A 50 -14.10 6.82 -4.71
N ASP A 51 -14.09 7.04 -6.03
CA ASP A 51 -14.63 6.10 -7.02
C ASP A 51 -13.59 5.04 -7.39
N VAL A 52 -12.31 5.42 -7.38
CA VAL A 52 -11.17 4.52 -7.67
C VAL A 52 -10.06 4.77 -6.65
N GLY A 53 -9.31 3.75 -6.28
CA GLY A 53 -8.16 3.90 -5.38
C GLY A 53 -7.02 2.94 -5.65
N ILE A 54 -5.80 3.36 -5.30
CA ILE A 54 -4.65 2.45 -5.23
C ILE A 54 -4.69 1.75 -3.87
N ILE A 55 -5.28 0.55 -3.84
CA ILE A 55 -5.61 -0.17 -2.60
C ILE A 55 -4.54 -1.24 -2.30
N PRO A 56 -4.08 -1.36 -1.04
CA PRO A 56 -3.26 -2.49 -0.61
C PRO A 56 -3.95 -3.84 -0.89
N SER A 57 -3.23 -4.80 -1.45
CA SER A 57 -3.78 -6.13 -1.78
C SER A 57 -4.45 -6.84 -0.61
N ILE A 58 -3.97 -6.64 0.62
CA ILE A 58 -4.57 -7.25 1.82
C ILE A 58 -5.90 -6.61 2.22
N GLU A 59 -6.10 -5.33 1.89
CA GLU A 59 -7.35 -4.62 2.16
C GLU A 59 -8.42 -5.00 1.15
N TYR A 60 -8.04 -5.24 -0.11
CA TYR A 60 -8.96 -5.74 -1.14
C TYR A 60 -9.68 -7.03 -0.71
N GLN A 61 -8.98 -7.95 -0.02
CA GLN A 61 -9.57 -9.19 0.51
C GLN A 61 -10.67 -8.97 1.56
N ARG A 62 -10.86 -7.73 2.03
CA ARG A 62 -11.84 -7.33 3.06
C ARG A 62 -12.91 -6.39 2.49
N MET A 63 -13.00 -6.28 1.16
CA MET A 63 -13.94 -5.41 0.46
C MET A 63 -14.86 -6.28 -0.36
N ASP A 64 -16.16 -6.27 -0.02
CA ASP A 64 -17.15 -7.13 -0.67
C ASP A 64 -17.58 -6.59 -2.04
N ASP A 65 -17.64 -5.27 -2.21
CA ASP A 65 -18.21 -4.60 -3.38
C ASP A 65 -17.15 -3.88 -4.26
N ALA A 66 -15.88 -4.29 -4.17
CA ALA A 66 -14.79 -3.68 -4.94
C ALA A 66 -14.39 -4.53 -6.16
N GLU A 67 -14.25 -3.87 -7.31
CA GLU A 67 -13.74 -4.50 -8.52
C GLU A 67 -12.29 -4.06 -8.81
N ILE A 68 -11.50 -4.97 -9.39
CA ILE A 68 -10.14 -4.67 -9.81
C ILE A 68 -10.15 -4.11 -11.23
N VAL A 69 -9.54 -2.94 -11.41
CA VAL A 69 -9.23 -2.41 -12.75
C VAL A 69 -8.14 -3.28 -13.39
N GLY A 70 -8.52 -4.04 -14.42
CA GLY A 70 -7.61 -4.94 -15.13
C GLY A 70 -6.47 -4.23 -15.87
N GLY A 71 -5.35 -4.93 -16.04
CA GLY A 71 -4.21 -4.43 -16.83
C GLY A 71 -3.25 -3.49 -16.10
N VAL A 72 -3.49 -3.18 -14.82
CA VAL A 72 -2.63 -2.31 -14.03
C VAL A 72 -2.50 -2.80 -12.59
N SER A 73 -1.29 -2.75 -12.03
CA SER A 73 -1.03 -3.01 -10.60
C SER A 73 0.34 -2.46 -10.18
N ILE A 74 0.57 -2.37 -8.88
CA ILE A 74 1.91 -2.20 -8.30
C ILE A 74 2.37 -3.55 -7.79
N ALA A 75 3.24 -4.20 -8.57
CA ALA A 75 3.73 -5.54 -8.28
C ALA A 75 5.20 -5.70 -8.71
N SER A 76 5.85 -6.73 -8.19
CA SER A 76 7.17 -7.17 -8.64
C SER A 76 7.19 -8.69 -8.74
N LYS A 77 7.90 -9.22 -9.74
CA LYS A 77 8.16 -10.67 -9.86
C LYS A 77 9.24 -11.13 -8.87
N ASP A 78 10.16 -10.23 -8.54
CA ASP A 78 11.33 -10.50 -7.72
C ASP A 78 11.44 -9.42 -6.63
N ARG A 79 12.58 -8.73 -6.55
CA ARG A 79 12.89 -7.75 -5.50
C ARG A 79 12.21 -6.41 -5.78
N VAL A 80 11.33 -5.98 -4.88
CA VAL A 80 10.63 -4.67 -4.96
C VAL A 80 11.51 -3.48 -4.53
N LYS A 81 12.60 -3.74 -3.78
CA LYS A 81 13.59 -2.77 -3.26
C LYS A 81 13.07 -1.69 -2.29
N SER A 82 11.77 -1.38 -2.28
CA SER A 82 11.15 -0.38 -1.41
C SER A 82 10.41 -0.95 -0.20
N VAL A 83 10.35 -2.27 -0.06
CA VAL A 83 9.79 -2.96 1.12
C VAL A 83 10.90 -3.80 1.72
N LEU A 84 11.35 -3.42 2.93
CA LEU A 84 12.56 -3.93 3.54
C LEU A 84 12.29 -4.35 4.99
N LEU A 85 12.87 -5.49 5.39
CA LEU A 85 13.07 -5.84 6.79
C LEU A 85 14.54 -5.59 7.11
N LEU A 86 14.82 -4.62 7.97
CA LEU A 86 16.18 -4.29 8.41
C LEU A 86 16.44 -4.90 9.77
N SER A 87 17.58 -5.58 9.93
CA SER A 87 17.95 -6.23 11.18
C SER A 87 19.46 -6.26 11.36
N LYS A 88 19.92 -6.02 12.59
CA LYS A 88 21.32 -6.23 13.01
C LYS A 88 21.61 -7.68 13.42
N ALA A 89 20.58 -8.53 13.47
CA ALA A 89 20.67 -9.94 13.81
C ALA A 89 20.11 -10.82 12.67
N PRO A 90 20.53 -12.09 12.56
CA PRO A 90 19.88 -13.06 11.70
C PRO A 90 18.38 -13.14 11.97
N ILE A 91 17.58 -13.39 10.92
CA ILE A 91 16.11 -13.38 10.98
C ILE A 91 15.56 -14.38 12.01
N GLU A 92 16.26 -15.50 12.21
CA GLU A 92 15.94 -16.55 13.18
C GLU A 92 16.05 -16.08 14.63
N LYS A 93 16.78 -14.99 14.88
CA LYS A 93 16.96 -14.40 16.22
C LYS A 93 16.03 -13.22 16.48
N ILE A 94 15.33 -12.72 15.46
CA ILE A 94 14.36 -11.63 15.62
C ILE A 94 13.24 -12.08 16.54
N ARG A 95 12.89 -11.29 17.56
CA ARG A 95 11.75 -11.55 18.46
C ARG A 95 10.65 -10.52 18.28
N THR A 96 11.05 -9.27 18.08
CA THR A 96 10.15 -8.14 17.94
C THR A 96 10.56 -7.34 16.72
N VAL A 97 9.58 -6.85 15.96
CA VAL A 97 9.79 -5.98 14.80
C VAL A 97 9.02 -4.68 15.00
N ALA A 98 9.72 -3.55 14.84
CA ALA A 98 9.09 -2.25 14.74
C ALA A 98 8.45 -2.11 13.35
N LEU A 99 7.14 -1.88 13.29
CA LEU A 99 6.38 -1.81 12.04
C LEU A 99 5.88 -0.40 11.78
N ASP A 100 6.10 0.07 10.56
CA ASP A 100 5.50 1.30 10.07
C ASP A 100 3.99 1.10 9.87
N ASN A 101 3.21 2.03 10.44
CA ASN A 101 1.75 2.04 10.36
C ASN A 101 1.22 2.37 8.96
N SER A 102 2.08 2.81 8.05
CA SER A 102 1.69 3.27 6.72
C SER A 102 1.31 2.14 5.75
N SER A 103 1.78 0.90 5.98
CA SER A 103 1.58 -0.23 5.05
C SER A 103 1.02 -1.49 5.71
N ARG A 104 -0.23 -1.83 5.38
CA ARG A 104 -0.88 -3.05 5.88
C ARG A 104 -0.43 -4.31 5.13
N THR A 105 -0.13 -4.22 3.83
CA THR A 105 0.29 -5.38 3.01
C THR A 105 1.66 -5.91 3.43
N SER A 106 2.66 -5.05 3.63
CA SER A 106 4.00 -5.51 4.01
C SER A 106 4.03 -6.13 5.41
N VAL A 107 3.22 -5.61 6.33
CA VAL A 107 3.05 -6.18 7.67
C VAL A 107 2.44 -7.57 7.60
N ALA A 108 1.36 -7.75 6.83
CA ALA A 108 0.77 -9.06 6.61
C ALA A 108 1.74 -10.04 5.93
N LEU A 109 2.51 -9.56 4.94
CA LEU A 109 3.52 -10.38 4.27
C LEU A 109 4.62 -10.83 5.25
N LEU A 110 5.09 -9.95 6.14
CA LEU A 110 6.07 -10.32 7.17
C LEU A 110 5.53 -11.43 8.07
N ASP A 111 4.30 -11.31 8.59
CA ASP A 111 3.68 -12.33 9.44
C ASP A 111 3.56 -13.68 8.71
N ILE A 112 3.11 -13.66 7.45
CA ILE A 112 3.06 -14.86 6.59
C ILE A 112 4.46 -15.47 6.42
N LEU A 113 5.47 -14.65 6.13
CA LEU A 113 6.84 -15.13 5.93
C LEU A 113 7.39 -15.79 7.20
N MET A 114 7.27 -15.12 8.35
CA MET A 114 7.76 -15.63 9.62
C MET A 114 7.07 -16.95 10.00
N ARG A 115 5.73 -17.02 9.87
CA ARG A 115 4.98 -18.23 10.22
C ARG A 115 5.23 -19.38 9.24
N ARG A 116 5.17 -19.10 7.93
CA ARG A 116 5.15 -20.15 6.90
C ARG A 116 6.55 -20.65 6.54
N PHE A 117 7.56 -19.78 6.56
CA PHE A 117 8.91 -20.12 6.11
C PHE A 117 9.92 -20.24 7.26
N TYR A 118 9.68 -19.55 8.38
CA TYR A 118 10.53 -19.64 9.57
C TYR A 118 9.88 -20.40 10.75
N GLY A 119 8.64 -20.87 10.56
CA GLY A 119 7.94 -21.70 11.54
C GLY A 119 7.62 -21.00 12.87
N ARG A 120 7.60 -19.67 12.89
CA ARG A 120 7.43 -18.89 14.13
C ARG A 120 6.74 -17.56 13.93
N ALA A 121 6.06 -17.08 14.96
CA ALA A 121 5.60 -15.70 15.02
C ALA A 121 6.71 -14.77 15.53
N VAL A 122 6.56 -13.49 15.23
CA VAL A 122 7.32 -12.39 15.86
C VAL A 122 6.33 -11.39 16.42
N ASP A 123 6.68 -10.79 17.55
CA ASP A 123 5.90 -9.68 18.09
C ASP A 123 6.12 -8.44 17.22
N SER A 124 5.10 -7.59 17.14
CA SER A 124 5.20 -6.34 16.41
C SER A 124 4.86 -5.16 17.30
N VAL A 125 5.65 -4.09 17.18
CA VAL A 125 5.38 -2.82 17.85
C VAL A 125 5.17 -1.75 16.77
N PRO A 126 4.05 -1.01 16.78
CA PRO A 126 3.87 0.12 15.88
C PRO A 126 4.88 1.21 16.20
N LEU A 127 5.67 1.63 15.21
CA LEU A 127 6.65 2.72 15.38
C LEU A 127 6.75 3.51 14.07
N ALA A 128 6.56 4.83 14.16
CA ALA A 128 6.74 5.71 13.02
C ALA A 128 8.23 5.77 12.62
N PRO A 129 8.56 5.89 11.33
CA PRO A 129 9.93 6.14 10.90
C PRO A 129 10.44 7.46 11.47
N ASP A 130 11.65 7.45 12.02
CA ASP A 130 12.40 8.64 12.45
C ASP A 130 13.69 8.73 11.63
N PRO A 131 13.69 9.49 10.52
CA PRO A 131 14.82 9.57 9.61
C PRO A 131 15.91 10.58 10.02
N ASP A 132 15.72 11.31 11.11
CA ASP A 132 16.63 12.37 11.59
C ASP A 132 17.78 11.84 12.50
#